data_AF-A0AAN8IIZ8-F1
#
_entry.id   AF-A0AAN8IIZ8-F1
#
_cell.length_a   1.000
_cell.length_b   1.000
_cell.length_c   1.000
_cell.angle_alpha   90.00
_cell.angle_beta   90.00
_cell.angle_gamma   90.00
#
_symmetry.space_group_name_H-M   'P 1'
#
loop_
_entity.id
_entity.type
_entity.pdbx_description
1 polymer ?
#
loop_
_entity_poly.entity_id
_entity_poly.type
_entity_poly.pdbx_seq_one_letter_code
_entity_poly.pdbx_strand_id
1 'polypeptide(L)'
;MSSSQSLLPEHSPKEEKPPLEEKTMCYAVVAIKSGAAKEKLINYLMNNGFDDMMFVNDLCDHPFSKVSSTRSASEHTDRPSTSQSSTDCEEWKTAATQSSAPKLCQVGGPKRTTRRRCVNCYKNLSRSNGAPYARARTIQVNTKCSECDRYFCLKCFQSFHTLCSI
;
A
#
# COMPACT_ATOMS: atom_id res chain seq x y z
N MET A 1 45.60 -62.99 -2.48
CA MET A 1 45.25 -62.12 -3.61
C MET A 1 43.94 -61.42 -3.24
N SER A 2 44.03 -60.21 -2.69
CA SER A 2 42.86 -59.42 -2.30
C SER A 2 42.98 -58.07 -2.98
N SER A 3 42.15 -57.85 -4.00
CA SER A 3 42.12 -56.61 -4.78
C SER A 3 41.08 -55.67 -4.16
N SER A 4 41.57 -54.65 -3.48
CA SER A 4 40.76 -53.53 -2.98
C SER A 4 40.43 -52.58 -4.14
N GLN A 5 39.17 -52.47 -4.53
CA GLN A 5 38.70 -51.44 -5.45
C GLN A 5 38.16 -50.25 -4.65
N SER A 6 38.83 -49.11 -4.79
CA SER A 6 38.46 -47.81 -4.23
C SER A 6 37.43 -47.12 -5.13
N LEU A 7 36.23 -46.89 -4.58
CA LEU A 7 35.14 -46.13 -5.20
C LEU A 7 35.50 -44.63 -5.25
N LEU A 8 35.44 -44.04 -6.44
CA LEU A 8 35.61 -42.60 -6.65
C LEU A 8 34.29 -41.84 -6.37
N PRO A 9 34.35 -40.58 -5.90
CA PRO A 9 33.16 -39.80 -5.59
C PRO A 9 32.51 -39.25 -6.86
N GLU A 10 31.20 -39.45 -6.98
CA GLU A 10 30.38 -38.86 -8.05
C GLU A 10 30.24 -37.34 -7.84
N HIS A 11 30.73 -36.56 -8.81
CA HIS A 11 30.55 -35.12 -8.86
C HIS A 11 29.17 -34.78 -9.42
N SER A 12 28.28 -34.26 -8.57
CA SER A 12 26.97 -33.74 -8.99
C SER A 12 27.13 -32.51 -9.91
N PRO A 13 26.37 -32.43 -11.02
CA PRO A 13 26.41 -31.29 -11.93
C PRO A 13 25.85 -30.03 -11.26
N LYS A 14 26.59 -28.92 -11.36
CA LYS A 14 26.19 -27.61 -10.85
C LYS A 14 25.10 -27.03 -11.77
N GLU A 15 23.92 -26.74 -11.21
CA GLU A 15 22.87 -25.98 -11.90
C GLU A 15 23.39 -24.58 -12.24
N GLU A 16 23.59 -24.32 -13.52
CA GLU A 16 23.95 -23.01 -14.05
C GLU A 16 22.68 -22.17 -14.19
N LYS A 17 22.58 -21.11 -13.38
CA LYS A 17 21.41 -20.24 -13.33
C LYS A 17 21.27 -19.49 -14.66
N PRO A 18 20.10 -19.53 -15.34
CA PRO A 18 19.94 -18.89 -16.64
C PRO A 18 20.14 -17.37 -16.55
N PRO A 19 20.74 -16.75 -17.58
CA PRO A 19 20.98 -15.31 -17.62
C PRO A 19 19.66 -14.55 -17.56
N LEU A 20 19.57 -13.59 -16.64
CA LEU A 20 18.45 -12.67 -16.52
C LEU A 20 18.43 -11.78 -17.77
N GLU A 21 17.45 -12.01 -18.63
CA GLU A 21 17.20 -11.20 -19.82
C GLU A 21 16.76 -9.78 -19.41
N GLU A 22 17.62 -8.78 -19.61
CA GLU A 22 17.31 -7.39 -19.33
C GLU A 22 16.27 -6.87 -20.33
N LYS A 23 15.02 -6.72 -19.88
CA LYS A 23 13.96 -6.13 -20.68
C LYS A 23 14.11 -4.61 -20.73
N THR A 24 14.52 -4.09 -21.88
CA THR A 24 14.49 -2.65 -22.16
C THR A 24 13.05 -2.16 -22.26
N MET A 25 12.64 -1.26 -21.37
CA MET A 25 11.30 -0.68 -21.37
C MET A 25 11.30 0.65 -22.13
N CYS A 26 10.47 0.78 -23.15
CA CYS A 26 10.24 2.03 -23.88
C CYS A 26 9.01 2.76 -23.31
N TYR A 27 9.10 4.08 -23.10
CA TYR A 27 7.97 4.88 -22.63
C TYR A 27 7.82 6.17 -23.46
N ALA A 28 6.59 6.67 -23.53
CA ALA A 28 6.25 7.94 -24.17
C ALA A 28 5.50 8.84 -23.17
N VAL A 29 5.81 10.14 -23.16
CA VAL A 29 5.16 11.12 -22.30
C VAL A 29 4.28 12.03 -23.16
N VAL A 30 2.99 12.09 -22.85
CA VAL A 30 2.00 12.87 -23.62
C VAL A 30 1.34 13.92 -22.72
N ALA A 31 1.40 15.19 -23.12
CA ALA A 31 0.73 16.27 -22.42
C ALA A 31 -0.73 16.40 -22.89
N ILE A 32 -1.68 16.38 -21.95
CA ILE A 32 -3.12 16.45 -22.24
C ILE A 32 -3.69 17.73 -21.63
N LYS A 33 -4.28 18.60 -22.46
CA LYS A 33 -4.76 19.93 -22.04
C LYS A 33 -6.17 19.93 -21.43
N SER A 34 -6.97 18.87 -21.58
CA SER A 34 -8.33 18.81 -21.03
C SER A 34 -8.70 17.41 -20.51
N GLY A 35 -9.56 17.37 -19.49
CA GLY A 35 -10.04 16.11 -18.90
C GLY A 35 -10.81 15.23 -19.88
N ALA A 36 -11.58 15.81 -20.81
CA ALA A 36 -12.33 15.04 -21.80
C ALA A 36 -11.42 14.34 -22.83
N ALA A 37 -10.28 14.95 -23.17
CA ALA A 37 -9.28 14.32 -24.05
C ALA A 37 -8.56 13.15 -23.36
N LYS A 38 -8.42 13.21 -22.03
CA LYS A 38 -7.82 12.14 -21.23
C LYS A 38 -8.62 10.84 -21.32
N GLU A 39 -9.92 10.88 -21.09
CA GLU A 39 -10.75 9.65 -21.15
C GLU A 39 -10.74 9.00 -22.53
N LYS A 40 -10.79 9.81 -23.60
CA LYS A 40 -10.68 9.30 -24.98
C LYS A 40 -9.35 8.60 -25.24
N LEU A 41 -8.24 9.18 -24.75
CA LEU A 41 -6.92 8.59 -24.91
C LEU A 41 -6.79 7.27 -24.11
N ILE A 42 -7.30 7.23 -22.88
CA ILE A 42 -7.31 6.01 -22.05
C ILE A 42 -8.05 4.89 -22.79
N ASN A 43 -9.27 5.16 -23.23
CA ASN A 43 -10.09 4.16 -23.93
C ASN A 43 -9.42 3.70 -25.23
N TYR A 44 -8.83 4.62 -26.00
CA TYR A 44 -8.11 4.26 -27.22
C TYR A 44 -6.96 3.29 -26.93
N LEU A 45 -6.16 3.55 -25.92
CA LEU A 45 -4.99 2.74 -25.63
C LEU A 45 -5.36 1.37 -25.04
N MET A 46 -6.38 1.30 -24.17
CA MET A 46 -6.91 0.02 -23.68
C MET A 46 -7.45 -0.85 -24.81
N ASN A 47 -8.15 -0.24 -25.78
CA ASN A 47 -8.67 -0.96 -26.96
C ASN A 47 -7.56 -1.48 -27.91
N ASN A 48 -6.32 -1.00 -27.76
CA ASN A 48 -5.17 -1.45 -28.55
C ASN A 48 -4.21 -2.35 -27.75
N GLY A 49 -4.62 -2.86 -26.58
CA GLY A 49 -3.83 -3.83 -25.80
C GLY A 49 -2.67 -3.21 -25.01
N PHE A 50 -2.71 -1.90 -24.75
CA PHE A 50 -1.75 -1.23 -23.87
C PHE A 50 -2.28 -1.23 -22.43
N ASP A 51 -2.17 -2.37 -21.75
CA ASP A 51 -2.70 -2.55 -20.38
C ASP A 51 -1.75 -2.03 -19.28
N ASP A 52 -0.46 -1.87 -19.59
CA ASP A 52 0.58 -1.49 -18.62
C ASP A 52 0.99 -0.02 -18.75
N MET A 53 0.05 0.88 -18.46
CA MET A 53 0.30 2.33 -18.50
C MET A 53 0.19 2.99 -17.14
N MET A 54 1.19 3.79 -16.81
CA MET A 54 1.20 4.62 -15.61
C MET A 54 0.74 6.05 -15.95
N PHE A 55 -0.40 6.46 -15.42
CA PHE A 55 -0.85 7.86 -15.49
C PHE A 55 -0.14 8.68 -14.43
N VAL A 56 0.93 9.37 -14.83
CA VAL A 56 1.62 10.35 -13.96
C VAL A 56 0.79 11.63 -13.97
N ASN A 57 -0.20 11.70 -13.07
CA ASN A 57 -1.20 12.76 -13.08
C ASN A 57 -0.69 14.09 -12.49
N ASP A 58 0.53 14.12 -11.94
CA ASP A 58 1.06 15.23 -11.16
C ASP A 58 2.56 15.51 -11.45
N LEU A 59 2.88 15.96 -12.67
CA LEU A 59 4.14 16.70 -12.92
C LEU A 59 3.97 18.22 -12.66
N CYS A 60 2.84 18.63 -12.08
CA CYS A 60 2.49 20.03 -11.90
C CYS A 60 3.27 20.76 -10.79
N ASP A 61 4.03 20.04 -9.94
CA ASP A 61 4.75 20.63 -8.81
C ASP A 61 6.28 20.55 -8.93
N HIS A 62 6.84 20.50 -10.15
CA HIS A 62 8.26 20.79 -10.32
C HIS A 62 8.48 22.32 -10.41
N PRO A 63 9.28 22.91 -9.50
CA PRO A 63 9.52 24.34 -9.44
C PRO A 63 10.58 24.74 -10.47
N PHE A 64 10.29 24.60 -11.76
CA PHE A 64 11.10 25.23 -12.80
C PHE A 64 10.30 26.35 -13.47
N SER A 65 10.72 27.57 -13.12
CA SER A 65 10.41 28.85 -13.76
C SER A 65 9.00 29.43 -13.56
N LYS A 66 8.82 30.17 -12.47
CA LYS A 66 8.23 31.51 -12.55
C LYS A 66 9.01 32.48 -11.68
N VAL A 67 9.84 33.27 -12.37
CA VAL A 67 10.45 34.50 -11.90
C VAL A 67 9.34 35.56 -11.74
N SER A 68 9.40 36.25 -10.60
CA SER A 68 8.88 37.59 -10.26
C SER A 68 7.39 37.82 -9.93
N SER A 69 7.24 38.48 -8.77
CA SER A 69 6.22 39.48 -8.36
C SER A 69 4.80 38.96 -8.10
N THR A 70 4.12 39.26 -6.99
CA THR A 70 4.15 40.46 -6.12
C THR A 70 3.48 40.13 -4.78
N ARG A 71 3.87 40.88 -3.74
CA ARG A 71 3.33 40.97 -2.37
C ARG A 71 1.80 40.87 -2.28
N SER A 72 1.28 40.23 -1.23
CA SER A 72 0.36 40.86 -0.25
C SER A 72 0.06 39.94 0.93
N ALA A 73 -0.16 40.58 2.08
CA ALA A 73 -0.31 40.04 3.42
C ALA A 73 -1.75 39.61 3.76
N SER A 74 -1.91 39.10 4.99
CA SER A 74 -3.14 38.80 5.75
C SER A 74 -3.66 37.36 5.63
N GLU A 75 -4.21 36.71 6.66
CA GLU A 75 -4.59 37.11 8.00
C GLU A 75 -4.71 35.83 8.86
N HIS A 76 -4.33 35.92 10.14
CA HIS A 76 -4.47 34.85 11.13
C HIS A 76 -5.95 34.60 11.44
N THR A 77 -6.41 33.34 11.33
CA THR A 77 -7.61 32.90 12.05
C THR A 77 -7.26 31.68 12.90
N ASP A 78 -7.34 31.91 14.21
CA ASP A 78 -7.19 30.90 15.25
C ASP A 78 -8.25 29.81 15.13
N ARG A 79 -7.78 28.56 15.07
CA ARG A 79 -8.63 27.37 14.97
C ARG A 79 -8.70 26.69 16.34
N PRO A 80 -9.88 26.56 16.96
CA PRO A 80 -9.98 25.96 18.28
C PRO A 80 -9.73 24.44 18.24
N SER A 81 -8.83 24.00 19.11
CA SER A 81 -8.50 22.59 19.37
C SER A 81 -9.72 21.83 19.87
N THR A 82 -10.24 20.92 19.06
CA THR A 82 -11.28 19.96 19.46
C THR A 82 -10.66 18.83 20.28
N SER A 83 -11.12 18.74 21.52
CA SER A 83 -10.83 17.75 22.54
C SER A 83 -10.98 16.30 22.06
N GLN A 84 -10.02 15.48 22.45
CA GLN A 84 -9.99 14.03 22.25
C GLN A 84 -11.11 13.39 23.08
N SER A 85 -12.14 12.84 22.42
CA SER A 85 -13.11 11.95 23.09
C SER A 85 -12.66 10.51 22.90
N SER A 86 -12.10 9.93 23.96
CA SER A 86 -11.83 8.49 24.08
C SER A 86 -13.16 7.75 24.14
N THR A 87 -13.55 7.10 23.05
CA THR A 87 -14.61 6.10 23.09
C THR A 87 -14.03 4.81 23.63
N ASP A 88 -14.35 4.51 24.88
CA ASP A 88 -14.06 3.26 25.56
C ASP A 88 -14.61 2.09 24.73
N CYS A 89 -13.74 1.11 24.47
CA CYS A 89 -14.14 -0.16 23.89
C CYS A 89 -14.81 -0.96 25.02
N GLU A 90 -16.14 -1.10 24.97
CA GLU A 90 -16.90 -1.96 25.88
C GLU A 90 -16.26 -3.36 25.94
N GLU A 91 -15.63 -3.61 27.08
CA GLU A 91 -14.82 -4.76 27.45
C GLU A 91 -15.76 -5.88 27.93
N TRP A 92 -16.15 -6.78 27.03
CA TRP A 92 -16.84 -8.01 27.42
C TRP A 92 -15.81 -8.97 28.05
N LYS A 93 -15.78 -9.00 29.39
CA LYS A 93 -14.95 -9.92 30.18
C LYS A 93 -15.51 -11.34 30.12
N THR A 94 -14.88 -12.18 29.31
CA THR A 94 -15.02 -13.65 29.40
C THR A 94 -13.67 -14.23 29.83
N ALA A 95 -13.67 -14.97 30.94
CA ALA A 95 -12.48 -15.56 31.56
C ALA A 95 -11.70 -16.47 30.58
N ALA A 96 -10.37 -16.35 30.64
CA ALA A 96 -9.41 -16.80 29.64
C ALA A 96 -9.02 -18.29 29.74
N THR A 97 -8.85 -18.91 28.57
CA THR A 97 -7.85 -19.97 28.36
C THR A 97 -6.90 -19.52 27.26
N GLN A 98 -5.61 -19.53 27.59
CA GLN A 98 -4.54 -18.74 26.99
C GLN A 98 -3.89 -19.46 25.80
N SER A 99 -4.27 -19.05 24.60
CA SER A 99 -3.40 -18.94 23.40
C SER A 99 -4.23 -18.23 22.33
N SER A 100 -4.59 -16.98 22.59
CA SER A 100 -5.41 -16.25 21.63
C SER A 100 -4.52 -15.89 20.45
N ALA A 101 -4.60 -16.66 19.37
CA ALA A 101 -4.24 -16.13 18.07
C ALA A 101 -4.91 -14.76 17.92
N PRO A 102 -4.21 -13.78 17.32
CA PRO A 102 -4.74 -12.44 17.19
C PRO A 102 -6.13 -12.49 16.55
N LYS A 103 -7.07 -11.70 17.10
CA LYS A 103 -8.46 -11.64 16.62
C LYS A 103 -8.76 -10.28 16.03
N LEU A 104 -9.54 -10.30 14.95
CA LEU A 104 -10.03 -9.09 14.31
C LEU A 104 -11.39 -8.73 14.94
N CYS A 105 -11.46 -7.58 15.61
CA CYS A 105 -12.67 -7.08 16.26
C CYS A 105 -13.31 -5.97 15.42
N GLN A 106 -14.65 -5.96 15.36
CA GLN A 106 -15.41 -4.88 14.73
C GLN A 106 -15.55 -3.71 15.70
N VAL A 107 -15.19 -2.51 15.25
CA VAL A 107 -15.34 -1.28 16.03
C VAL A 107 -16.77 -0.77 15.90
N GLY A 108 -17.45 -0.62 17.05
CA GLY A 108 -18.78 -0.02 17.15
C GLY A 108 -18.76 1.49 16.94
N GLY A 109 -19.90 2.08 16.56
CA GLY A 109 -20.09 3.52 16.38
C GLY A 109 -20.35 3.96 14.93
N PRO A 110 -20.55 5.28 14.69
CA PRO A 110 -20.88 5.82 13.38
C PRO A 110 -19.83 5.46 12.31
N LYS A 111 -20.28 4.91 11.18
CA LYS A 111 -19.38 4.42 10.10
C LYS A 111 -18.36 5.45 9.60
N ARG A 112 -18.70 6.75 9.61
CA ARG A 112 -17.79 7.82 9.15
C ARG A 112 -16.58 8.02 10.07
N THR A 113 -16.72 7.75 11.37
CA THR A 113 -15.67 7.99 12.37
C THR A 113 -14.87 6.73 12.65
N THR A 114 -15.51 5.56 12.59
CA THR A 114 -14.92 4.26 12.95
C THR A 114 -14.14 3.62 11.82
N ARG A 115 -14.44 3.96 10.56
CA ARG A 115 -13.72 3.43 9.40
C ARG A 115 -12.34 4.06 9.29
N ARG A 116 -11.31 3.21 9.24
CA ARG A 116 -9.91 3.59 8.99
C ARG A 116 -9.36 2.81 7.82
N ARG A 117 -8.22 3.25 7.27
CA ARG A 117 -7.57 2.56 6.15
C ARG A 117 -6.85 1.31 6.66
N CYS A 118 -6.91 0.23 5.89
CA CYS A 118 -6.11 -0.96 6.18
C CYS A 118 -4.61 -0.61 6.09
N VAL A 119 -3.83 -0.90 7.14
CA VAL A 119 -2.41 -0.53 7.24
C VAL A 119 -1.59 -1.13 6.11
N ASN A 120 -1.76 -2.43 5.84
CA ASN A 120 -0.94 -3.11 4.83
C ASN A 120 -1.30 -2.70 3.39
N CYS A 121 -2.59 -2.60 3.07
CA CYS A 121 -3.04 -2.05 1.79
C CYS A 121 -2.48 -0.64 1.56
N TYR A 122 -2.53 0.23 2.59
CA TYR A 122 -1.97 1.58 2.50
C TYR A 122 -0.46 1.55 2.25
N LYS A 123 0.28 0.73 3.00
CA LYS A 123 1.74 0.58 2.85
C LYS A 123 2.12 0.09 1.44
N ASN A 124 1.40 -0.87 0.89
CA ASN A 124 1.65 -1.36 -0.46
C ASN A 124 1.34 -0.30 -1.52
N LEU A 125 0.15 0.31 -1.48
CA LEU A 125 -0.26 1.35 -2.42
C LEU A 125 0.63 2.59 -2.36
N SER A 126 1.07 2.99 -1.16
CA SER A 126 1.93 4.16 -1.00
C SER A 126 3.33 3.92 -1.55
N ARG A 127 3.84 2.68 -1.48
CA ARG A 127 5.10 2.29 -2.10
C ARG A 127 5.02 2.25 -3.62
N SER A 128 3.92 1.74 -4.17
CA SER A 128 3.77 1.59 -5.63
C SER A 128 3.34 2.87 -6.35
N ASN A 129 2.47 3.68 -5.74
CA ASN A 129 1.81 4.80 -6.42
C ASN A 129 1.91 6.13 -5.65
N GLY A 130 2.59 6.15 -4.50
CA GLY A 130 2.71 7.33 -3.67
C GLY A 130 1.56 7.53 -2.68
N ALA A 131 1.82 8.39 -1.69
CA ALA A 131 0.90 8.66 -0.59
C ALA A 131 -0.45 9.30 -1.00
N PRO A 132 -0.53 10.26 -1.95
CA PRO A 132 -1.80 10.82 -2.39
C PRO A 132 -2.74 9.75 -2.96
N TYR A 133 -2.21 8.91 -3.86
CA TYR A 133 -2.96 7.80 -4.45
C TYR A 133 -3.43 6.80 -3.40
N ALA A 134 -2.53 6.39 -2.50
CA ALA A 134 -2.87 5.47 -1.42
C ALA A 134 -3.98 6.01 -0.50
N ARG A 135 -3.97 7.30 -0.17
CA ARG A 135 -5.01 7.92 0.67
C ARG A 135 -6.41 7.84 0.04
N ALA A 136 -6.50 7.97 -1.28
CA ALA A 136 -7.75 7.93 -2.03
C ALA A 136 -8.26 6.51 -2.34
N ARG A 137 -7.34 5.57 -2.63
CA ARG A 137 -7.69 4.23 -3.14
C ARG A 137 -7.61 3.10 -2.12
N THR A 138 -6.98 3.31 -0.96
CA THR A 138 -6.90 2.25 0.06
C THR A 138 -8.29 1.91 0.61
N ILE A 139 -8.57 0.62 0.72
CA ILE A 139 -9.79 0.12 1.36
C ILE A 139 -9.93 0.63 2.79
N GLN A 140 -11.11 1.14 3.10
CA GLN A 140 -11.49 1.51 4.45
C GLN A 140 -12.22 0.35 5.14
N VAL A 141 -11.81 0.05 6.36
CA VAL A 141 -12.30 -1.05 7.18
C VAL A 141 -12.70 -0.53 8.55
N ASN A 142 -13.64 -1.20 9.20
CA ASN A 142 -14.09 -0.92 10.57
C ASN A 142 -13.62 -1.99 11.55
N THR A 143 -12.61 -2.77 11.17
CA THR A 143 -12.08 -3.90 11.92
C THR A 143 -10.65 -3.63 12.35
N LYS A 144 -10.36 -3.82 13.64
CA LYS A 144 -9.02 -3.65 14.24
C LYS A 144 -8.57 -4.94 14.94
N CYS A 145 -7.27 -5.15 15.05
CA CYS A 145 -6.72 -6.24 15.85
C CYS A 145 -6.97 -5.96 17.35
N SER A 146 -7.39 -6.97 18.11
CA SER A 146 -7.60 -6.86 19.56
C SER A 146 -6.33 -6.63 20.37
N GLU A 147 -5.17 -7.00 19.83
CA GLU A 147 -3.89 -6.96 20.57
C GLU A 147 -3.03 -5.75 20.22
N CYS A 148 -2.98 -5.34 18.94
CA CYS A 148 -2.12 -4.23 18.50
C CYS A 148 -2.89 -2.97 18.06
N ASP A 149 -4.22 -2.96 18.14
CA ASP A 149 -5.11 -1.84 17.79
C ASP A 149 -4.97 -1.29 16.35
N ARG A 150 -4.29 -2.02 15.46
CA ARG A 150 -4.15 -1.64 14.05
C ARG A 150 -5.31 -2.15 13.21
N TYR A 151 -5.69 -1.36 12.19
CA TYR A 151 -6.80 -1.67 11.30
C TYR A 151 -6.35 -2.51 10.10
N PHE A 152 -7.03 -3.63 9.87
CA PHE A 152 -6.74 -4.57 8.78
C PHE A 152 -8.02 -4.99 8.07
N CYS A 153 -7.93 -5.17 6.75
CA CYS A 153 -8.93 -5.94 6.02
C CYS A 153 -8.71 -7.44 6.27
N LEU A 154 -9.76 -8.23 6.08
CA LEU A 154 -9.73 -9.67 6.35
C LEU A 154 -8.58 -10.39 5.63
N LYS A 155 -8.34 -10.04 4.36
CA LYS A 155 -7.24 -10.60 3.55
C LYS A 155 -5.87 -10.27 4.14
N CYS A 156 -5.62 -9.00 4.49
CA CYS A 156 -4.33 -8.60 5.04
C CYS A 156 -4.08 -9.19 6.42
N PHE A 157 -5.13 -9.37 7.22
CA PHE A 157 -5.03 -9.98 8.53
C PHE A 157 -4.57 -11.44 8.43
N GLN A 158 -5.22 -12.23 7.57
CA GLN A 158 -4.89 -13.65 7.38
C GLN A 158 -3.49 -13.86 6.79
N SER A 159 -3.07 -13.02 5.85
CA SER A 159 -1.80 -13.22 5.13
C SER A 159 -0.58 -12.66 5.86
N PHE A 160 -0.72 -11.53 6.56
CA PHE A 160 0.42 -10.77 7.09
C PHE A 160 0.40 -10.57 8.60
N HIS A 161 -0.68 -10.96 9.28
CA HIS A 161 -0.84 -10.74 10.71
C HIS A 161 -0.98 -12.06 11.47
N THR A 162 0.00 -12.94 11.26
CA THR A 162 0.08 -14.25 11.94
C THR A 162 0.54 -14.12 13.40
N LEU A 163 1.38 -13.13 13.70
CA LEU A 163 1.87 -12.83 15.03
C LEU A 163 1.76 -11.32 15.27
N CYS A 164 1.12 -10.94 16.38
CA CYS A 164 1.17 -9.56 16.86
C CYS A 164 2.57 -9.25 17.40
N SER A 165 3.41 -8.61 16.59
CA SER A 165 4.59 -7.93 17.14
C SER A 165 4.14 -6.59 17.73
N ILE A 166 4.11 -6.54 19.06
CA ILE A 166 3.92 -5.33 19.87
C ILE A 166 5.07 -4.36 19.61
#